data_AF-A0A1G9AWD0-F1
#
_entry.id   AF-A0A1G9AWD0-F1
#
_cell.length_a   1.000
_cell.length_b   1.000
_cell.length_c   1.000
_cell.angle_alpha   90.00
_cell.angle_beta   90.00
_cell.angle_gamma   90.00
#
_symmetry.space_group_name_H-M   'P 1'
#
loop_
_entity.id
_entity.type
_entity.pdbx_description
1 polymer ?
#
loop_
_entity_poly.entity_id
_entity_poly.type
_entity_poly.pdbx_seq_one_letter_code
_entity_poly.pdbx_strand_id
1 'polypeptide(L)'
;MAFLKDQISQAFELFDKGYLVEAEELYHDCLSQISEVSSDQYMNILHGLGYVKVALSKFDEARSHYKDLIKIAVSKGDSMNHSIAVHQLGMVERSAANYDEALEVFQLEAELLKKYNNESPLNWSANFYERGFVNLKIGNINRAEQLMCESLQHAKESEDDICIGCSYRGYGEVFQNKNDAVLAEKYFKNAIAAFKRAEDYIAIEEVNELLTGLGHSE
;
A
#
# COMPACT_ATOMS: atom_id res chain seq x y z
N MET A 1 11.50 4.12 28.00
CA MET A 1 11.56 3.90 26.53
C MET A 1 11.00 2.54 26.11
N ALA A 2 11.29 1.42 26.79
CA ALA A 2 10.70 0.12 26.47
C ALA A 2 9.16 0.13 26.54
N PHE A 3 8.61 0.64 27.65
CA PHE A 3 7.16 0.73 27.85
C PHE A 3 6.38 1.44 26.73
N LEU A 4 6.86 2.61 26.25
CA LEU A 4 6.20 3.33 25.17
C LEU A 4 6.23 2.55 23.84
N LYS A 5 7.34 1.84 23.57
CA LYS A 5 7.42 0.99 22.37
C LYS A 5 6.40 -0.15 22.45
N ASP A 6 6.22 -0.74 23.63
CA ASP A 6 5.23 -1.80 23.84
C ASP A 6 3.80 -1.28 23.61
N GLN A 7 3.49 -0.06 24.06
CA GLN A 7 2.18 0.57 23.81
C GLN A 7 1.94 0.87 22.32
N ILE A 8 2.96 1.34 21.59
CA ILE A 8 2.87 1.57 20.13
C ILE A 8 2.62 0.24 19.41
N SER A 9 3.30 -0.83 19.80
CA SER A 9 3.07 -2.17 19.24
C SER A 9 1.65 -2.66 19.56
N GLN A 10 1.17 -2.45 20.78
CA GLN A 10 -0.20 -2.80 21.16
C GLN A 10 -1.24 -2.02 20.34
N ALA A 11 -1.01 -0.74 20.06
CA ALA A 11 -1.89 0.05 19.20
C ALA A 11 -1.95 -0.51 17.77
N PHE A 12 -0.81 -0.98 17.25
CA PHE A 12 -0.76 -1.64 15.95
C PHE A 12 -1.51 -2.97 15.95
N GLU A 13 -1.38 -3.78 17.01
CA GLU A 13 -2.16 -5.03 17.14
C GLU A 13 -3.67 -4.79 17.24
N LEU A 14 -4.10 -3.70 17.88
CA LEU A 14 -5.51 -3.31 17.91
C LEU A 14 -6.00 -2.94 16.50
N PHE A 15 -5.21 -2.16 15.76
CA PHE A 15 -5.49 -1.81 14.38
C PHE A 15 -5.62 -3.07 13.49
N ASP A 16 -4.66 -3.99 13.58
CA ASP A 16 -4.64 -5.23 12.80
C ASP A 16 -5.88 -6.12 13.05
N LYS A 17 -6.40 -6.11 14.29
CA LYS A 17 -7.64 -6.80 14.67
C LYS A 17 -8.91 -6.02 14.30
N GLY A 18 -8.79 -4.83 13.74
CA GLY A 18 -9.92 -3.96 13.35
C GLY A 18 -10.52 -3.12 14.49
N TYR A 19 -9.89 -3.07 15.67
CA TYR A 19 -10.29 -2.21 16.79
C TYR A 19 -9.78 -0.77 16.56
N LEU A 20 -10.33 -0.11 15.54
CA LEU A 20 -9.81 1.16 15.02
C LEU A 20 -9.91 2.31 16.03
N VAL A 21 -10.98 2.37 16.83
CA VAL A 21 -11.18 3.45 17.81
C VAL A 21 -10.20 3.28 18.97
N GLU A 22 -10.06 2.07 19.47
CA GLU A 22 -9.14 1.74 20.55
C GLU A 22 -7.68 1.93 20.12
N ALA A 23 -7.35 1.60 18.87
CA ALA A 23 -6.04 1.90 18.28
C ALA A 23 -5.79 3.42 18.20
N GLU A 24 -6.79 4.20 17.73
CA GLU A 24 -6.72 5.66 17.65
C GLU A 24 -6.45 6.29 19.02
N GLU A 25 -7.22 5.89 20.04
CA GLU A 25 -7.08 6.35 21.42
C GLU A 25 -5.69 6.03 21.97
N LEU A 26 -5.22 4.78 21.81
CA LEU A 26 -3.91 4.37 22.33
C LEU A 26 -2.76 5.09 21.60
N TYR A 27 -2.87 5.35 20.30
CA TYR A 27 -1.90 6.16 19.58
C TYR A 27 -1.86 7.60 20.09
N HIS A 28 -3.02 8.22 20.38
CA HIS A 28 -3.06 9.57 20.96
C HIS A 28 -2.49 9.61 22.38
N ASP A 29 -2.74 8.58 23.19
CA ASP A 29 -2.13 8.43 24.51
C ASP A 29 -0.60 8.31 24.41
N CYS A 30 -0.10 7.52 23.46
CA CYS A 30 1.33 7.43 23.18
C CYS A 30 1.90 8.77 22.72
N LEU A 31 1.18 9.49 21.85
CA LEU A 31 1.60 10.78 21.31
C LEU A 31 1.77 11.82 22.43
N SER A 32 0.87 11.82 23.43
CA SER A 32 0.91 12.73 24.58
C SER A 32 2.15 12.54 25.47
N GLN A 33 2.78 11.37 25.41
CA GLN A 33 3.99 11.03 26.17
C GLN A 33 5.28 11.43 25.45
N ILE A 34 5.20 11.85 24.18
CA ILE A 34 6.36 12.23 23.37
C ILE A 34 6.61 13.74 23.48
N SER A 35 7.82 14.10 23.89
CA SER A 35 8.28 15.50 23.91
C SER A 35 8.98 15.93 22.62
N GLU A 36 9.63 15.00 21.92
CA GLU A 36 10.39 15.30 20.70
C GLU A 36 9.57 15.00 19.45
N VAL A 37 9.06 16.07 18.82
CA VAL A 37 8.24 16.11 17.58
C VAL A 37 9.10 15.87 16.34
N SER A 38 9.88 14.79 16.40
CA SER A 38 10.74 14.27 15.34
C SER A 38 11.31 12.91 15.70
N SER A 39 11.13 12.39 16.91
CA SER A 39 11.67 11.08 17.30
C SER A 39 11.11 9.93 16.44
N ASP A 40 11.80 8.80 16.40
CA ASP A 40 11.33 7.63 15.64
C ASP A 40 10.00 7.11 16.17
N GLN A 41 9.78 7.18 17.50
CA GLN A 41 8.49 6.86 18.11
C GLN A 41 7.38 7.80 17.61
N TYR A 42 7.67 9.10 17.48
CA TYR A 42 6.70 10.07 16.97
C TYR A 42 6.28 9.72 15.54
N MET A 43 7.26 9.44 14.68
CA MET A 43 7.00 9.06 13.29
C MET A 43 6.21 7.75 13.20
N ASN A 44 6.54 6.74 14.02
CA ASN A 44 5.79 5.48 14.06
C ASN A 44 4.33 5.68 14.48
N ILE A 45 4.06 6.54 15.45
CA ILE A 45 2.70 6.88 15.86
C ILE A 45 1.96 7.61 14.73
N LEU A 46 2.61 8.54 14.04
CA LEU A 46 1.98 9.21 12.89
C LEU A 46 1.66 8.24 11.75
N HIS A 47 2.52 7.26 11.48
CA HIS A 47 2.23 6.18 10.53
C HIS A 47 0.99 5.38 10.97
N GLY A 48 0.94 4.97 12.24
CA GLY A 48 -0.19 4.24 12.81
C GLY A 48 -1.51 5.02 12.74
N LEU A 49 -1.49 6.29 13.15
CA LEU A 49 -2.65 7.19 13.01
C LEU A 49 -3.04 7.35 11.55
N GLY A 50 -2.09 7.53 10.63
CA GLY A 50 -2.34 7.58 9.18
C GLY A 50 -3.15 6.37 8.70
N TYR A 51 -2.73 5.15 9.06
CA TYR A 51 -3.45 3.92 8.71
C TYR A 51 -4.85 3.86 9.31
N VAL A 52 -4.98 4.20 10.60
CA VAL A 52 -6.28 4.23 11.29
C VAL A 52 -7.23 5.22 10.62
N LYS A 53 -6.75 6.42 10.26
CA LYS A 53 -7.57 7.44 9.58
C LYS A 53 -8.02 6.98 8.20
N VAL A 54 -7.16 6.29 7.43
CA VAL A 54 -7.56 5.69 6.14
C VAL A 54 -8.66 4.64 6.35
N ALA A 55 -8.49 3.73 7.31
CA ALA A 55 -9.49 2.70 7.61
C ALA A 55 -10.84 3.29 8.07
N LEU A 56 -10.81 4.42 8.77
CA LEU A 56 -12.00 5.19 9.16
C LEU A 56 -12.54 6.12 8.05
N SER A 57 -11.96 6.09 6.85
CA SER A 57 -12.29 7.00 5.74
C SER A 57 -12.12 8.50 6.06
N LYS A 58 -11.30 8.83 7.06
CA LYS A 58 -10.93 10.20 7.48
C LYS A 58 -9.70 10.68 6.68
N PHE A 59 -9.85 10.79 5.36
CA PHE A 59 -8.72 10.99 4.45
C PHE A 59 -7.97 12.30 4.65
N ASP A 60 -8.64 13.41 5.00
CA ASP A 60 -7.96 14.69 5.25
C ASP A 60 -7.02 14.65 6.46
N GLU A 61 -7.41 13.91 7.50
CA GLU A 61 -6.57 13.69 8.67
C GLU A 61 -5.37 12.81 8.33
N ALA A 62 -5.59 11.73 7.55
CA ALA A 62 -4.51 10.88 7.05
C ALA A 62 -3.50 11.67 6.20
N ARG A 63 -3.97 12.52 5.27
CA ARG A 63 -3.14 13.43 4.49
C ARG A 63 -2.29 14.33 5.37
N SER A 64 -2.87 14.88 6.44
CA SER A 64 -2.14 15.73 7.37
C SER A 64 -0.99 14.98 8.03
N HIS A 65 -1.22 13.77 8.53
CA HIS A 65 -0.18 12.94 9.15
C HIS A 65 0.96 12.62 8.19
N TYR A 66 0.68 12.18 6.96
CA TYR A 66 1.74 11.87 5.99
C TYR A 66 2.46 13.13 5.48
N LYS A 67 1.79 14.28 5.35
CA LYS A 67 2.47 15.55 5.04
C LYS A 67 3.44 15.97 6.15
N ASP A 68 3.10 15.73 7.41
CA ASP A 68 4.00 16.01 8.53
C ASP A 68 5.18 15.03 8.57
N LEU A 69 4.95 13.75 8.30
CA LEU A 69 6.02 12.76 8.13
C LEU A 69 6.99 13.13 7.00
N ILE A 70 6.48 13.59 5.84
CA ILE A 70 7.31 14.08 4.74
C ILE A 70 8.19 15.26 5.19
N LYS A 71 7.63 16.26 5.89
CA LYS A 71 8.40 17.40 6.40
C LYS A 71 9.51 16.98 7.35
N ILE A 72 9.23 16.02 8.24
CA ILE A 72 10.22 15.49 9.20
C ILE A 72 11.33 14.74 8.46
N ALA A 73 10.98 13.86 7.53
CA ALA A 73 11.96 13.11 6.76
C ALA A 73 12.88 14.04 5.95
N VAL A 74 12.32 15.07 5.31
CA VAL A 74 13.10 16.08 4.57
C VAL A 74 14.03 16.87 5.51
N SER A 75 13.56 17.29 6.68
CA SER A 75 14.38 18.08 7.61
C SER A 75 15.55 17.28 8.21
N LYS A 76 15.35 15.96 8.37
CA LYS A 76 16.39 15.02 8.82
C LYS A 76 17.34 14.56 7.71
N GLY A 77 17.00 14.81 6.44
CA GLY A 77 17.70 14.19 5.31
C GLY A 77 17.50 12.68 5.24
N ASP A 78 16.40 12.17 5.80
CA ASP A 78 16.05 10.75 5.81
C ASP A 78 15.33 10.38 4.52
N SER A 79 16.12 10.00 3.53
CA SER A 79 15.65 9.60 2.20
C SER A 79 14.68 8.42 2.24
N MET A 80 14.86 7.47 3.16
CA MET A 80 14.04 6.27 3.25
C MET A 80 12.63 6.62 3.74
N ASN A 81 12.54 7.30 4.89
CA ASN A 81 11.26 7.73 5.44
C ASN A 81 10.55 8.76 4.52
N HIS A 82 11.31 9.52 3.73
CA HIS A 82 10.70 10.42 2.73
C HIS A 82 9.98 9.62 1.64
N SER A 83 10.63 8.63 1.03
CA SER A 83 9.99 7.77 0.03
C SER A 83 8.78 7.03 0.61
N ILE A 84 8.90 6.46 1.81
CA ILE A 84 7.80 5.74 2.48
C ILE A 84 6.61 6.66 2.73
N ALA A 85 6.83 7.86 3.28
CA ALA A 85 5.73 8.78 3.58
C ALA A 85 5.03 9.30 2.30
N VAL A 86 5.78 9.49 1.20
CA VAL A 86 5.20 9.82 -0.11
C VAL A 86 4.39 8.67 -0.68
N HIS A 87 4.88 7.43 -0.61
CA HIS A 87 4.12 6.25 -1.01
C HIS A 87 2.77 6.17 -0.29
N GLN A 88 2.81 6.33 1.03
CA GLN A 88 1.61 6.26 1.86
C GLN A 88 0.63 7.40 1.55
N LEU A 89 1.11 8.61 1.28
CA LEU A 89 0.25 9.69 0.80
C LEU A 89 -0.46 9.31 -0.51
N GLY A 90 0.24 8.64 -1.43
CA GLY A 90 -0.35 8.13 -2.67
C GLY A 90 -1.46 7.10 -2.40
N MET A 91 -1.24 6.20 -1.44
CA MET A 91 -2.26 5.25 -0.98
C MET A 91 -3.48 5.95 -0.35
N VAL A 92 -3.29 7.06 0.38
CA VAL A 92 -4.40 7.88 0.89
C VAL A 92 -5.23 8.44 -0.25
N GLU A 93 -4.59 9.07 -1.25
CA GLU A 93 -5.31 9.64 -2.39
C GLU A 93 -6.05 8.56 -3.19
N ARG A 94 -5.41 7.40 -3.40
CA ARG A 94 -6.06 6.24 -4.04
C ARG A 94 -7.30 5.80 -3.26
N SER A 95 -7.20 5.69 -1.94
CA SER A 95 -8.31 5.25 -1.08
C SER A 95 -9.44 6.27 -1.02
N ALA A 96 -9.11 7.56 -1.17
CA ALA A 96 -10.08 8.64 -1.30
C ALA A 96 -10.69 8.76 -2.71
N ALA A 97 -10.31 7.88 -3.65
CA ALA A 97 -10.67 7.93 -5.07
C ALA A 97 -10.22 9.21 -5.80
N ASN A 98 -9.21 9.91 -5.26
CA ASN A 98 -8.52 11.03 -5.90
C ASN A 98 -7.44 10.48 -6.83
N TYR A 99 -7.87 9.90 -7.94
CA TYR A 99 -6.99 9.09 -8.79
C TYR A 99 -5.92 9.91 -9.53
N ASP A 100 -6.22 11.14 -9.92
CA ASP A 100 -5.25 12.00 -10.60
C ASP A 100 -4.13 12.40 -9.62
N GLU A 101 -4.50 12.82 -8.41
CA GLU A 101 -3.55 13.14 -7.34
C GLU A 101 -2.73 11.92 -6.91
N ALA A 102 -3.35 10.74 -6.83
CA ALA A 102 -2.63 9.50 -6.53
C ALA A 102 -1.54 9.21 -7.57
N LEU A 103 -1.83 9.37 -8.87
CA LEU A 103 -0.84 9.18 -9.94
C LEU A 103 0.31 10.19 -9.86
N GLU A 104 0.01 11.45 -9.55
CA GLU A 104 1.04 12.47 -9.32
C GLU A 104 1.96 12.10 -8.15
N VAL A 105 1.39 11.65 -7.03
CA VAL A 105 2.15 11.26 -5.84
C VAL A 105 3.00 10.01 -6.09
N PHE A 106 2.46 8.98 -6.75
CA PHE A 106 3.26 7.80 -7.09
C PHE A 106 4.33 8.11 -8.16
N GLN A 107 4.10 9.09 -9.04
CA GLN A 107 5.14 9.56 -9.95
C GLN A 107 6.26 10.29 -9.21
N LEU A 108 5.92 11.12 -8.21
CA LEU A 108 6.89 11.74 -7.31
C LEU A 108 7.69 10.69 -6.52
N GLU A 109 7.04 9.65 -6.01
CA GLU A 109 7.72 8.53 -5.34
C GLU A 109 8.78 7.90 -6.27
N ALA A 110 8.41 7.59 -7.51
CA ALA A 110 9.33 7.02 -8.50
C ALA A 110 10.55 7.93 -8.77
N GLU A 111 10.37 9.24 -8.77
CA GLU A 111 11.47 10.21 -8.88
C GLU A 111 12.37 10.21 -7.64
N LEU A 112 11.79 10.07 -6.44
CA LEU A 112 12.55 9.97 -5.19
C LEU A 112 13.35 8.67 -5.11
N LEU A 113 12.77 7.54 -5.51
CA LEU A 113 13.48 6.25 -5.54
C LEU A 113 14.76 6.34 -6.39
N LYS A 114 14.67 6.96 -7.57
CA LYS A 114 15.84 7.24 -8.44
C LYS A 114 16.80 8.23 -7.79
N LYS A 115 16.29 9.35 -7.29
CA LYS A 115 17.11 10.42 -6.69
C LYS A 115 17.94 9.92 -5.51
N TYR A 116 17.39 9.01 -4.72
CA TYR A 116 18.03 8.46 -3.52
C TYR A 116 18.81 7.17 -3.78
N ASN A 117 18.89 6.71 -5.03
CA ASN A 117 19.45 5.40 -5.41
C ASN A 117 18.84 4.26 -4.56
N ASN A 118 17.56 4.38 -4.21
CA ASN A 118 16.80 3.40 -3.43
C ASN A 118 15.96 2.51 -4.36
N GLU A 119 16.62 1.99 -5.39
CA GLU A 119 16.01 1.25 -6.49
C GLU A 119 15.87 -0.24 -6.14
N SER A 120 15.23 -0.53 -5.01
CA SER A 120 14.88 -1.92 -4.67
C SER A 120 13.80 -2.43 -5.63
N PRO A 121 13.92 -3.67 -6.15
CA PRO A 121 12.85 -4.29 -6.92
C PRO A 121 11.52 -4.32 -6.15
N LEU A 122 11.55 -4.41 -4.82
CA LEU A 122 10.35 -4.35 -3.99
C LEU A 122 9.62 -3.00 -4.11
N ASN A 123 10.37 -1.88 -4.01
CA ASN A 123 9.81 -0.54 -4.11
C ASN A 123 9.25 -0.28 -5.52
N TRP A 124 9.98 -0.71 -6.55
CA TRP A 124 9.50 -0.59 -7.92
C TRP A 124 8.23 -1.42 -8.15
N SER A 125 8.20 -2.66 -7.65
CA SER A 125 7.01 -3.51 -7.75
C SER A 125 5.78 -2.84 -7.15
N ALA A 126 5.88 -2.33 -5.92
CA ALA A 126 4.80 -1.65 -5.23
C ALA A 126 4.36 -0.38 -5.97
N ASN A 127 5.30 0.48 -6.40
CA ASN A 127 4.98 1.70 -7.13
C ASN A 127 4.26 1.42 -8.46
N PHE A 128 4.75 0.45 -9.23
CA PHE A 128 4.12 0.06 -10.50
C PHE A 128 2.75 -0.58 -10.28
N TYR A 129 2.58 -1.39 -9.23
CA TYR A 129 1.30 -1.98 -8.86
C TYR A 129 0.27 -0.89 -8.61
N GLU A 130 0.60 0.08 -7.76
CA GLU A 130 -0.29 1.16 -7.36
C GLU A 130 -0.70 2.03 -8.56
N ARG A 131 0.26 2.43 -9.39
CA ARG A 131 -0.03 3.18 -10.63
C ARG A 131 -0.87 2.36 -11.61
N GLY A 132 -0.61 1.06 -11.70
CA GLY A 132 -1.38 0.13 -12.54
C GLY A 132 -2.82 0.02 -12.07
N PHE A 133 -3.03 -0.14 -10.77
CA PHE A 133 -4.35 -0.22 -10.15
C PHE A 133 -5.13 1.07 -10.35
N VAL A 134 -4.50 2.23 -10.12
CA VAL A 134 -5.16 3.53 -10.33
C VAL A 134 -5.54 3.71 -11.80
N ASN A 135 -4.66 3.34 -12.75
CA ASN A 135 -4.99 3.35 -14.18
C ASN A 135 -6.16 2.44 -14.53
N LEU A 136 -6.28 1.28 -13.86
CA LEU A 136 -7.42 0.39 -14.05
C LEU A 136 -8.73 1.05 -13.57
N LYS A 137 -8.71 1.72 -12.41
CA LYS A 137 -9.89 2.41 -11.85
C LYS A 137 -10.39 3.56 -12.71
N ILE A 138 -9.51 4.28 -13.39
CA ILE A 138 -9.88 5.36 -14.33
C ILE A 138 -10.15 4.87 -15.76
N GLY A 139 -10.13 3.55 -15.99
CA GLY A 139 -10.45 2.95 -17.30
C GLY A 139 -9.30 2.92 -18.32
N ASN A 140 -8.08 3.29 -17.92
CA ASN A 140 -6.88 3.22 -18.76
C ASN A 140 -6.30 1.79 -18.80
N ILE A 141 -7.10 0.83 -19.25
CA ILE A 141 -6.83 -0.62 -19.16
C ILE A 141 -5.48 -1.00 -19.81
N ASN A 142 -5.17 -0.45 -20.99
CA ASN A 142 -3.90 -0.75 -21.67
C ASN A 142 -2.68 -0.24 -20.88
N ARG A 143 -2.81 0.91 -20.21
CA ARG A 143 -1.73 1.44 -19.37
C ARG A 143 -1.61 0.64 -18.07
N ALA A 144 -2.74 0.24 -17.50
CA ALA A 144 -2.78 -0.64 -16.34
C ALA A 144 -2.05 -1.97 -16.62
N GLU A 145 -2.31 -2.61 -17.77
CA GLU A 145 -1.62 -3.83 -18.17
C GLU A 145 -0.09 -3.67 -18.24
N GLN A 146 0.39 -2.60 -18.89
CA GLN A 146 1.83 -2.32 -18.98
C GLN A 146 2.46 -2.16 -17.59
N LEU A 147 1.80 -1.40 -16.72
CA LEU A 147 2.26 -1.14 -15.36
C LEU A 147 2.23 -2.41 -14.50
N MET A 148 1.19 -3.24 -14.62
CA MET A 148 1.14 -4.54 -13.95
C MET A 148 2.26 -5.48 -14.45
N CYS A 149 2.66 -5.37 -15.73
CA CYS A 149 3.82 -6.08 -16.27
C CYS A 149 5.13 -5.69 -15.58
N GLU A 150 5.39 -4.39 -15.50
CA GLU A 150 6.57 -3.86 -14.83
C GLU A 150 6.56 -4.24 -13.35
N SER A 151 5.40 -4.14 -12.68
CA SER A 151 5.22 -4.55 -11.29
C SER A 151 5.56 -6.03 -11.05
N LEU A 152 5.04 -6.93 -11.89
CA LEU A 152 5.28 -8.37 -11.79
C LEU A 152 6.74 -8.73 -12.07
N GLN A 153 7.38 -8.06 -13.01
CA GLN A 153 8.79 -8.28 -13.32
C GLN A 153 9.64 -7.96 -12.08
N HIS A 154 9.44 -6.80 -11.47
CA HIS A 154 10.16 -6.40 -10.27
C HIS A 154 9.80 -7.24 -9.03
N ALA A 155 8.54 -7.67 -8.90
CA ALA A 155 8.12 -8.59 -7.83
C ALA A 155 8.88 -9.92 -7.88
N LYS A 156 9.11 -10.45 -9.08
CA LYS A 156 9.88 -11.68 -9.27
C LYS A 156 11.36 -11.47 -8.98
N GLU A 157 11.90 -10.30 -9.34
CA GLU A 157 13.27 -9.91 -9.01
C GLU A 157 13.49 -9.71 -7.51
N SER A 158 12.47 -9.26 -6.77
CA SER A 158 12.55 -9.16 -5.31
C SER A 158 12.40 -10.51 -4.59
N GLU A 159 11.98 -11.56 -5.32
CA GLU A 159 11.63 -12.87 -4.75
C GLU A 159 10.58 -12.79 -3.64
N ASP A 160 9.76 -11.73 -3.65
CA ASP A 160 8.75 -11.47 -2.62
C ASP A 160 7.40 -12.03 -3.05
N ASP A 161 6.99 -13.13 -2.43
CA ASP A 161 5.78 -13.87 -2.82
C ASP A 161 4.49 -13.07 -2.60
N ILE A 162 4.47 -12.10 -1.67
CA ILE A 162 3.34 -11.18 -1.48
C ILE A 162 3.22 -10.24 -2.68
N CYS A 163 4.30 -9.55 -3.07
CA CYS A 163 4.32 -8.67 -4.24
C CYS A 163 4.04 -9.44 -5.54
N ILE A 164 4.54 -10.67 -5.67
CA ILE A 164 4.24 -11.54 -6.81
C ILE A 164 2.74 -11.84 -6.86
N GLY A 165 2.14 -12.20 -5.72
CA GLY A 165 0.71 -12.44 -5.57
C GLY A 165 -0.13 -11.22 -5.95
N CYS A 166 0.19 -10.05 -5.38
CA CYS A 166 -0.49 -8.78 -5.67
C CYS A 166 -0.42 -8.42 -7.16
N SER A 167 0.77 -8.54 -7.77
CA SER A 167 0.96 -8.26 -9.19
C SER A 167 0.15 -9.19 -10.08
N TYR A 168 0.11 -10.48 -9.76
CA TYR A 168 -0.73 -11.45 -10.47
C TYR A 168 -2.22 -11.19 -10.29
N ARG A 169 -2.67 -10.80 -9.09
CA ARG A 169 -4.06 -10.40 -8.83
C ARG A 169 -4.43 -9.21 -9.71
N GLY A 170 -3.59 -8.17 -9.72
CA GLY A 170 -3.80 -6.98 -10.56
C GLY A 170 -3.90 -7.30 -12.04
N TYR A 171 -3.07 -8.24 -12.53
CA TYR A 171 -3.20 -8.78 -13.88
C TYR A 171 -4.54 -9.48 -14.14
N GLY A 172 -5.01 -10.30 -13.19
CA GLY A 172 -6.31 -10.95 -13.28
C GLY A 172 -7.44 -9.93 -13.42
N GLU A 173 -7.43 -8.87 -12.60
CA GLU A 173 -8.40 -7.77 -12.68
C GLU A 173 -8.31 -7.01 -14.02
N VAL A 174 -7.11 -6.78 -14.56
CA VAL A 174 -6.93 -6.17 -15.89
C VAL A 174 -7.60 -7.02 -16.97
N PHE A 175 -7.36 -8.34 -16.99
CA PHE A 175 -7.95 -9.22 -18.00
C PHE A 175 -9.45 -9.44 -17.79
N GLN A 176 -9.93 -9.38 -16.54
CA GLN A 176 -11.36 -9.32 -16.25
C GLN A 176 -12.01 -8.09 -16.88
N ASN A 177 -11.39 -6.90 -16.74
CA ASN A 177 -11.88 -5.67 -17.37
C ASN A 177 -11.79 -5.70 -18.91
N LYS A 178 -10.91 -6.53 -19.49
CA LYS A 178 -10.85 -6.80 -20.93
C LYS A 178 -11.88 -7.84 -21.40
N ASN A 179 -12.66 -8.43 -20.50
CA ASN A 179 -13.55 -9.56 -20.76
C ASN A 179 -12.82 -10.82 -21.27
N ASP A 180 -11.55 -11.01 -20.89
CA ASP A 180 -10.79 -12.24 -21.15
C ASP A 180 -10.77 -13.11 -19.89
N ALA A 181 -11.85 -13.88 -19.71
CA ALA A 181 -12.03 -14.73 -18.54
C ALA A 181 -10.94 -15.81 -18.42
N VAL A 182 -10.42 -16.30 -19.54
CA VAL A 182 -9.39 -17.36 -19.58
C VAL A 182 -8.07 -16.83 -19.01
N LEU A 183 -7.64 -15.65 -19.45
CA LEU A 183 -6.43 -15.02 -18.91
C LEU A 183 -6.66 -14.53 -17.49
N ALA A 184 -7.82 -13.96 -17.17
CA ALA A 184 -8.15 -13.53 -15.81
C ALA A 184 -8.03 -14.71 -14.82
N GLU A 185 -8.68 -15.85 -15.12
CA GLU A 185 -8.62 -17.05 -14.29
C GLU A 185 -7.18 -17.56 -14.13
N LYS A 186 -6.41 -17.60 -15.22
CA LYS A 186 -4.99 -18.00 -15.18
C LYS A 186 -4.19 -17.12 -14.22
N TYR A 187 -4.35 -15.81 -14.28
CA TYR A 187 -3.58 -14.88 -13.45
C TYR A 187 -4.03 -14.92 -11.99
N PHE A 188 -5.32 -15.05 -11.71
CA PHE A 188 -5.80 -15.27 -10.34
C PHE A 188 -5.29 -16.57 -9.72
N LYS A 189 -5.23 -17.67 -10.49
CA LYS A 189 -4.62 -18.93 -10.01
C LYS A 189 -3.13 -18.76 -9.68
N ASN A 190 -2.39 -17.98 -10.48
CA ASN A 190 -0.99 -17.66 -10.19
C ASN A 190 -0.86 -16.79 -8.92
N ALA A 191 -1.77 -15.85 -8.70
CA ALA A 191 -1.82 -15.04 -7.48
C ALA A 191 -2.01 -15.92 -6.24
N ILE A 192 -3.00 -16.82 -6.26
CA ILE A 192 -3.25 -17.79 -5.19
C ILE A 192 -2.01 -18.66 -4.93
N ALA A 193 -1.33 -19.12 -5.98
CA ALA A 193 -0.13 -19.93 -5.83
C ALA A 193 1.02 -19.16 -5.14
N ALA A 194 1.13 -17.85 -5.38
CA ALA A 194 2.11 -17.00 -4.71
C ALA A 194 1.73 -16.71 -3.25
N PHE A 195 0.48 -16.30 -3.00
CA PHE A 195 0.00 -16.08 -1.63
C PHE A 195 0.06 -17.34 -0.76
N LYS A 196 -0.10 -18.53 -1.34
CA LYS A 196 0.14 -19.80 -0.62
C LYS A 196 1.58 -19.97 -0.15
N ARG A 197 2.56 -19.54 -0.94
CA ARG A 197 3.98 -19.59 -0.54
C ARG A 197 4.29 -18.55 0.53
N ALA A 198 3.58 -17.43 0.52
CA ALA A 198 3.67 -16.38 1.54
C ALA A 198 2.81 -16.64 2.79
N GLU A 199 2.05 -17.74 2.84
CA GLU A 199 1.09 -18.06 3.92
C GLU A 199 -0.01 -16.98 4.15
N ASP A 200 -0.32 -16.19 3.11
CA ASP A 200 -1.36 -15.15 3.17
C ASP A 200 -2.72 -15.72 2.77
N TYR A 201 -3.41 -16.30 3.74
CA TYR A 201 -4.72 -16.94 3.53
C TYR A 201 -5.86 -15.93 3.30
N ILE A 202 -5.71 -14.69 3.78
CA ILE A 202 -6.71 -13.63 3.57
C ILE A 202 -6.68 -13.23 2.10
N ALA A 203 -5.51 -12.95 1.54
CA ALA A 203 -5.39 -12.63 0.11
C ALA A 203 -5.85 -13.78 -0.79
N ILE A 204 -5.68 -15.05 -0.37
CA ILE A 204 -6.22 -16.21 -1.10
C ILE A 204 -7.75 -16.16 -1.14
N GLU A 205 -8.41 -15.86 -0.02
CA GLU A 205 -9.86 -15.74 0.06
C GLU A 205 -10.37 -14.62 -0.87
N GLU A 206 -9.77 -13.43 -0.80
CA GLU A 206 -10.08 -12.30 -1.69
C GLU A 206 -9.97 -12.68 -3.17
N VAL A 207 -8.91 -13.38 -3.58
CA VAL A 207 -8.74 -13.79 -4.97
C VAL A 207 -9.74 -14.88 -5.39
N ASN A 208 -10.15 -15.76 -4.47
CA ASN A 208 -11.19 -16.74 -4.76
C ASN A 208 -12.55 -16.07 -4.99
N GLU A 209 -12.89 -15.03 -4.25
CA GLU A 209 -14.11 -14.24 -4.49
C GLU A 209 -14.10 -13.65 -5.91
N LEU A 210 -12.98 -13.03 -6.31
CA LEU A 210 -12.80 -12.51 -7.68
C LEU A 210 -12.98 -13.61 -8.74
N LEU A 211 -12.40 -14.80 -8.52
CA LEU A 211 -12.56 -15.95 -9.41
C LEU A 211 -14.01 -16.41 -9.53
N THR A 212 -14.75 -16.49 -8.42
CA THR A 212 -16.17 -16.87 -8.47
C THR A 212 -17.03 -15.85 -9.22
N GLY A 213 -16.65 -14.57 -9.17
CA GLY A 213 -17.29 -13.50 -9.92
C GLY A 213 -17.14 -13.64 -11.45
N LEU A 214 -16.09 -14.31 -11.94
CA LEU A 214 -15.88 -14.55 -13.37
C LEU A 214 -16.90 -15.53 -13.98
N GLY A 215 -17.47 -16.44 -13.18
CA GLY A 215 -18.34 -17.52 -13.66
C GLY A 215 -19.81 -17.13 -13.89
N HIS A 216 -20.19 -15.86 -13.67
CA HIS A 216 -21.56 -15.38 -13.77
C HIS A 216 -21.86 -14.59 -15.06
N SER A 217 -20.98 -14.64 -16.06
CA SER A 217 -21.11 -13.98 -17.35
C SER A 217 -21.52 -14.95 -18.47
N GLU A 218 -22.59 -15.74 -18.24
CA GLU A 218 -23.31 -16.50 -19.27
C GLU A 218 -24.70 -15.92 -19.56
#